data_AF-A0A1F4XAM9-F1
#
_entry.id   AF-A0A1F4XAM9-F1
#
_cell.length_a   1.000
_cell.length_b   1.000
_cell.length_c   1.000
_cell.angle_alpha   90.00
_cell.angle_beta   90.00
_cell.angle_gamma   90.00
#
_symmetry.space_group_name_H-M   'P 1'
#
loop_
_entity.id
_entity.type
_entity.pdbx_description
1 polymer ?
#
loop_
_entity_poly.entity_id
_entity_poly.type
_entity_poly.pdbx_seq_one_letter_code
_entity_poly.pdbx_strand_id
1 'polypeptide(L)'
;MQIKFAKLHGLGNDYAFMDTFDPQLKKVNLNRLARKISYRHLGIGSDGLIVITKGGKNPFRMRVFNVDGTEGEMCGNGVRCAARYIYENGLSKNKKQKIETKAGIIETEIVDTQKFWVRADLGKIKYKVKKMKLKLKGKIWPIDFVTLGKHPHAIVFVKQFPENWTEIGNLIETHRLFPKRTNVE
;
A
#
# COMPACT_ATOMS: atom_id res chain seq x y z
N MET A 1 24.16 -13.27 1.99
CA MET A 1 24.03 -11.81 1.89
C MET A 1 23.16 -11.33 3.04
N GLN A 2 23.60 -10.32 3.78
CA GLN A 2 22.80 -9.66 4.81
C GLN A 2 22.23 -8.37 4.22
N ILE A 3 20.95 -8.07 4.44
CA ILE A 3 20.31 -6.85 3.94
C ILE A 3 19.75 -6.11 5.14
N LYS A 4 20.13 -4.85 5.31
CA LYS A 4 19.53 -3.99 6.33
C LYS A 4 18.12 -3.61 5.92
N PHE A 5 17.19 -3.64 6.86
CA PHE A 5 15.82 -3.24 6.64
C PHE A 5 15.24 -2.63 7.92
N ALA A 6 14.20 -1.82 7.76
CA ALA A 6 13.32 -1.41 8.85
C ALA A 6 11.95 -2.06 8.65
N LYS A 7 11.27 -2.47 9.71
CA LYS A 7 9.87 -2.93 9.62
C LYS A 7 8.98 -1.83 10.18
N LEU A 8 8.07 -1.33 9.37
CA LEU A 8 7.15 -0.25 9.74
C LEU A 8 5.73 -0.68 9.41
N HIS A 9 4.77 -0.18 10.20
CA HIS A 9 3.36 -0.33 9.88
C HIS A 9 2.65 1.02 9.94
N GLY A 10 1.65 1.19 9.09
CA GLY A 10 0.67 2.27 9.18
C GLY A 10 -0.71 1.68 9.43
N LEU A 11 -1.23 1.82 10.65
CA LEU A 11 -2.54 1.28 11.04
C LEU A 11 -2.68 -0.24 10.78
N GLY A 12 -1.68 -1.02 11.19
CA GLY A 12 -1.65 -2.48 11.01
C GLY A 12 -1.13 -2.97 9.65
N ASN A 13 -1.17 -2.15 8.60
CA ASN A 13 -0.61 -2.51 7.30
C ASN A 13 0.93 -2.39 7.32
N ASP A 14 1.62 -3.52 7.32
CA ASP A 14 3.06 -3.63 7.63
C ASP A 14 3.93 -3.96 6.40
N TYR A 15 5.07 -3.29 6.27
CA TYR A 15 6.03 -3.54 5.19
C TYR A 15 7.46 -3.62 5.74
N ALA A 16 8.29 -4.42 5.08
CA ALA A 16 9.73 -4.28 5.17
C ALA A 16 10.16 -3.09 4.29
N PHE A 17 10.92 -2.16 4.85
CA PHE A 17 11.48 -1.00 4.19
C PHE A 17 12.97 -1.15 3.98
N MET A 18 13.42 -0.81 2.78
CA MET A 18 14.81 -0.82 2.37
C MET A 18 15.05 0.36 1.42
N ASP A 19 16.30 0.62 1.07
CA ASP A 19 16.62 1.63 0.05
C ASP A 19 17.80 1.20 -0.84
N THR A 20 17.79 1.68 -2.08
CA THR A 20 18.86 1.36 -3.06
C THR A 20 20.06 2.29 -2.96
N PHE A 21 20.11 3.16 -1.95
CA PHE A 21 21.32 3.93 -1.66
C PHE A 21 22.38 3.02 -1.03
N ASP A 22 21.95 1.92 -0.39
CA ASP A 22 22.80 0.75 -0.14
C ASP A 22 23.19 0.05 -1.46
N PRO A 23 24.48 -0.02 -1.81
CA PRO A 23 24.97 -0.68 -3.02
C PRO A 23 24.58 -2.16 -3.14
N GLN A 24 24.37 -2.85 -2.02
CA GLN A 24 24.05 -4.28 -2.01
C GLN A 24 22.70 -4.58 -2.66
N LEU A 25 21.74 -3.65 -2.56
CA LEU A 25 20.39 -3.82 -3.09
C LEU A 25 20.29 -3.58 -4.60
N LYS A 26 21.26 -2.89 -5.22
CA LYS A 26 21.21 -2.52 -6.65
C LYS A 26 21.16 -3.74 -7.59
N LYS A 27 21.73 -4.87 -7.18
CA LYS A 27 21.78 -6.11 -7.97
C LYS A 27 20.71 -7.13 -7.57
N VAL A 28 19.85 -6.81 -6.61
CA VAL A 28 18.86 -7.74 -6.08
C VAL A 28 17.58 -7.70 -6.91
N ASN A 29 17.06 -8.86 -7.27
CA ASN A 29 15.72 -8.96 -7.85
C ASN A 29 14.67 -8.68 -6.77
N LEU A 30 14.13 -7.46 -6.76
CA LEU A 30 13.20 -7.01 -5.73
C LEU A 30 11.89 -7.80 -5.71
N ASN A 31 11.36 -8.24 -6.86
CA ASN A 31 10.14 -9.05 -6.92
C ASN A 31 10.33 -10.40 -6.23
N ARG A 32 11.49 -11.05 -6.46
CA ARG A 32 11.84 -12.31 -5.79
C ARG A 32 12.11 -12.08 -4.31
N LEU A 33 12.77 -10.98 -3.97
CA LEU A 33 13.03 -10.62 -2.57
C LEU A 33 11.72 -10.41 -1.81
N ALA A 34 10.79 -9.63 -2.36
CA ALA A 34 9.48 -9.35 -1.79
C ALA A 34 8.74 -10.64 -1.43
N ARG A 35 8.64 -11.60 -2.36
CA ARG A 35 8.05 -12.92 -2.10
C ARG A 35 8.68 -13.65 -0.92
N LYS A 36 10.02 -13.67 -0.87
CA LYS A 36 10.77 -14.41 0.14
C LYS A 36 10.63 -13.77 1.53
N ILE A 37 10.77 -12.45 1.63
CA ILE A 37 10.81 -11.78 2.93
C ILE A 37 9.42 -11.51 3.49
N SER A 38 8.41 -11.33 2.65
CA SER A 38 7.04 -11.03 3.10
C SER A 38 6.34 -12.27 3.64
N TYR A 39 6.84 -13.47 3.31
CA TYR A 39 6.29 -14.71 3.85
C TYR A 39 6.41 -14.77 5.37
N ARG A 40 5.28 -14.92 6.07
CA ARG A 40 5.20 -14.74 7.52
C ARG A 40 5.91 -15.82 8.35
N HIS A 41 6.05 -17.04 7.83
CA HIS A 41 6.63 -18.16 8.59
C HIS A 41 8.14 -18.31 8.41
N LEU A 42 8.67 -18.08 7.20
CA LEU A 42 10.09 -18.28 6.88
C LEU A 42 10.81 -17.00 6.45
N GLY A 43 10.10 -15.87 6.42
CA GLY A 43 10.63 -14.55 6.12
C GLY A 43 10.54 -13.61 7.33
N ILE A 44 10.57 -12.31 7.07
CA ILE A 44 10.33 -11.26 8.05
C ILE A 44 8.83 -11.15 8.38
N GLY A 45 7.99 -11.51 7.41
CA GLY A 45 6.53 -11.47 7.48
C GLY A 45 5.98 -10.07 7.37
N SER A 46 5.36 -9.72 6.25
CA SER A 46 4.77 -8.39 6.03
C SER A 46 3.73 -8.46 4.92
N ASP A 47 2.95 -7.40 4.75
CA ASP A 47 2.04 -7.24 3.60
C ASP A 47 2.78 -6.95 2.29
N GLY A 48 4.09 -6.73 2.37
CA GLY A 48 4.96 -6.60 1.21
C GLY A 48 6.34 -6.03 1.54
N LEU A 49 7.00 -5.52 0.49
CA LEU A 49 8.27 -4.81 0.54
C LEU A 49 8.10 -3.40 -0.05
N ILE A 50 8.59 -2.39 0.65
CA ILE A 50 8.73 -1.03 0.14
C ILE A 50 10.21 -0.69 -0.02
N VAL A 51 10.59 -0.22 -1.20
CA VAL A 51 11.96 0.20 -1.49
C VAL A 51 11.99 1.67 -1.86
N ILE A 52 12.80 2.44 -1.14
CA ILE A 52 13.09 3.84 -1.46
C ILE A 52 14.25 3.87 -2.46
N THR A 53 14.02 4.46 -3.62
CA THR A 53 15.03 4.61 -4.67
C THR A 53 15.25 6.07 -5.01
N LYS A 54 16.30 6.36 -5.78
CA LYS A 54 16.43 7.67 -6.43
C LYS A 54 15.23 7.89 -7.36
N GLY A 55 14.59 9.06 -7.25
CA GLY A 55 13.53 9.47 -8.17
C GLY A 55 14.09 10.08 -9.46
N GLY A 56 13.18 10.35 -10.41
CA GLY A 56 13.53 10.98 -11.68
C GLY A 56 13.57 12.51 -11.57
N LYS A 57 12.50 13.12 -11.02
CA LYS A 57 12.35 14.57 -10.85
C LYS A 57 12.55 15.00 -9.39
N ASN A 58 12.31 14.11 -8.44
CA ASN A 58 12.47 14.32 -7.00
C ASN A 58 13.55 13.39 -6.45
N PRO A 59 14.14 13.70 -5.28
CA PRO A 59 15.22 12.88 -4.71
C PRO A 59 14.79 11.44 -4.40
N PHE A 60 13.52 11.22 -4.07
CA PHE A 60 13.00 9.94 -3.58
C PHE A 60 11.85 9.42 -4.43
N ARG A 61 11.88 8.11 -4.67
CA ARG A 61 10.79 7.34 -5.25
C ARG A 61 10.49 6.15 -4.35
N MET A 62 9.22 5.94 -4.05
CA MET A 62 8.72 4.76 -3.36
C MET A 62 8.27 3.72 -4.39
N ARG A 63 8.80 2.51 -4.26
CA ARG A 63 8.37 1.31 -4.99
C ARG A 63 7.73 0.34 -4.02
N VAL A 64 6.54 -0.16 -4.35
CA VAL A 64 5.76 -1.06 -3.49
C VAL A 64 5.65 -2.41 -4.16
N PHE A 65 6.07 -3.47 -3.49
CA PHE A 65 5.96 -4.84 -3.94
C PHE A 65 5.04 -5.61 -3.00
N ASN A 66 4.01 -6.25 -3.53
CA ASN A 66 3.10 -7.09 -2.78
C ASN A 66 3.77 -8.42 -2.37
N VAL A 67 3.09 -9.19 -1.51
CA VAL A 67 3.56 -10.51 -1.06
C VAL A 67 3.84 -11.47 -2.23
N ASP A 68 3.10 -11.38 -3.32
CA ASP A 68 3.30 -12.19 -4.54
C ASP A 68 4.44 -11.69 -5.44
N GLY A 69 5.09 -10.58 -5.06
CA GLY A 69 6.19 -9.95 -5.80
C GLY A 69 5.76 -9.03 -6.93
N THR A 70 4.45 -8.84 -7.16
CA THR A 70 3.95 -7.84 -8.10
C THR A 70 4.18 -6.43 -7.57
N GLU A 71 4.45 -5.47 -8.45
CA GLU A 71 4.71 -4.08 -8.05
C GLU A 71 3.44 -3.22 -8.17
N GLY A 72 2.91 -2.76 -7.04
CA GLY A 72 1.72 -1.92 -6.95
C GLY A 72 1.96 -0.47 -7.41
N GLU A 73 0.87 0.25 -7.69
CA GLU A 73 0.95 1.66 -8.12
C GLU A 73 1.25 2.62 -6.96
N MET A 74 0.57 2.43 -5.82
CA MET A 74 0.71 3.25 -4.62
C MET A 74 0.19 2.50 -3.39
N CYS A 75 0.67 2.86 -2.20
CA CYS A 75 0.13 2.42 -0.91
C CYS A 75 0.05 3.63 0.04
N GLY A 76 -1.17 4.02 0.44
CA GLY A 76 -1.40 5.22 1.25
C GLY A 76 -0.83 5.12 2.66
N ASN A 77 -0.84 3.91 3.26
CA ASN A 77 -0.15 3.64 4.52
C ASN A 77 1.37 3.63 4.32
N GLY A 78 1.82 2.98 3.24
CA GLY A 78 3.21 2.89 2.85
C GLY A 78 3.90 4.24 2.67
N VAL A 79 3.24 5.23 2.06
CA VAL A 79 3.86 6.55 1.83
C VAL A 79 4.10 7.34 3.13
N ARG A 80 3.23 7.17 4.13
CA ARG A 80 3.44 7.77 5.47
C ARG A 80 4.67 7.15 6.13
N CYS A 81 4.78 5.84 6.09
CA CYS A 81 5.94 5.11 6.59
C CYS A 81 7.21 5.45 5.79
N ALA A 82 7.11 5.67 4.48
CA ALA A 82 8.24 6.07 3.64
C ALA A 82 8.81 7.43 4.06
N ALA A 83 7.94 8.41 4.33
CA ALA A 83 8.38 9.74 4.79
C ALA A 83 9.13 9.66 6.13
N ARG A 84 8.62 8.83 7.07
CA ARG A 84 9.30 8.50 8.32
C ARG A 84 10.65 7.82 8.07
N TYR A 85 10.67 6.79 7.22
CA TYR A 85 11.89 6.03 6.89
C TYR A 85 12.99 6.95 6.35
N ILE A 86 12.64 7.83 5.40
CA ILE A 86 13.56 8.81 4.80
C ILE A 86 14.14 9.73 5.88
N TYR A 87 13.30 10.16 6.84
CA TYR A 87 13.70 11.07 7.91
C TYR A 87 14.60 10.41 8.97
N GLU A 88 14.19 9.26 9.50
CA GLU A 88 14.91 8.56 10.56
C GLU A 88 16.24 8.00 10.08
N ASN A 89 16.31 7.46 8.85
CA ASN A 89 17.56 6.93 8.28
C ASN A 89 18.49 8.02 7.72
N GLY A 90 18.15 9.30 7.88
CA GLY A 90 19.02 10.42 7.52
C GLY A 90 19.17 10.65 6.01
N LEU A 91 18.32 10.03 5.18
CA LEU A 91 18.30 10.28 3.73
C LEU A 91 17.88 11.72 3.42
N SER A 92 17.00 12.29 4.24
CA SER A 92 16.69 13.72 4.28
C SER A 92 16.24 14.11 5.69
N LYS A 93 16.48 15.35 6.11
CA LYS A 93 15.91 15.91 7.36
C LYS A 93 14.76 16.88 7.11
N ASN A 94 14.25 16.95 5.88
CA ASN A 94 13.09 17.77 5.55
C ASN A 94 11.81 17.09 6.05
N LYS A 95 10.99 17.82 6.81
CA LYS A 95 9.67 17.34 7.27
C LYS A 95 8.64 17.31 6.14
N LYS A 96 8.74 18.24 5.19
CA LYS A 96 7.95 18.26 3.95
C LYS A 96 8.73 17.56 2.85
N GLN A 97 8.14 16.53 2.27
CA GLN A 97 8.81 15.67 1.28
C GLN A 97 7.89 15.46 0.08
N LYS A 98 8.49 15.40 -1.11
CA LYS A 98 7.82 15.00 -2.34
C LYS A 98 8.35 13.63 -2.75
N ILE A 99 7.48 12.61 -2.68
CA ILE A 99 7.85 11.22 -2.92
C ILE A 99 7.19 10.76 -4.22
N GLU A 100 8.01 10.36 -5.18
CA GLU A 100 7.50 9.78 -6.43
C GLU A 100 6.93 8.39 -6.18
N THR A 101 5.81 8.07 -6.83
CA THR A 101 5.20 6.73 -6.86
C THR A 101 4.87 6.37 -8.31
N LYS A 102 4.36 5.16 -8.57
CA LYS A 102 3.81 4.83 -9.89
C LYS A 102 2.52 5.61 -10.19
N ALA A 103 1.77 6.02 -9.18
CA ALA A 103 0.54 6.81 -9.32
C ALA A 103 0.79 8.34 -9.46
N GLY A 104 2.03 8.81 -9.32
CA GLY A 104 2.38 10.22 -9.34
C GLY A 104 3.19 10.65 -8.12
N ILE A 105 3.43 11.96 -7.98
CA ILE A 105 4.13 12.53 -6.83
C ILE A 105 3.12 12.70 -5.69
N ILE A 106 3.48 12.22 -4.51
CA ILE A 106 2.71 12.42 -3.28
C ILE A 106 3.49 13.40 -2.39
N GLU A 107 2.82 14.44 -1.92
CA GLU A 107 3.38 15.35 -0.94
C GLU A 107 3.08 14.84 0.47
N THR A 108 4.11 14.77 1.30
CA THR A 108 3.96 14.32 2.69
C THR A 108 4.56 15.35 3.64
N GLU A 109 3.97 15.45 4.83
CA GLU A 109 4.43 16.31 5.91
C GLU A 109 4.49 15.53 7.22
N ILE A 110 5.68 15.42 7.82
CA ILE A 110 5.85 14.92 9.17
C ILE A 110 5.40 16.01 10.14
N VAL A 111 4.22 15.84 10.74
CA VAL A 111 3.61 16.84 11.63
C VAL A 111 4.04 16.64 13.09
N ASP A 112 4.48 15.44 13.45
CA ASP A 112 5.00 15.12 14.79
C ASP A 112 6.14 14.11 14.63
N THR A 113 7.35 14.42 15.11
CA THR A 113 8.54 13.55 15.04
C THR A 113 8.70 12.63 16.25
N GLN A 114 7.96 12.84 17.33
CA GLN A 114 7.98 11.93 18.49
C GLN A 114 7.01 10.78 18.25
N LYS A 115 5.77 11.10 17.87
CA LYS A 115 4.74 10.10 17.54
C LYS A 115 4.80 9.63 16.07
N PHE A 116 5.57 10.31 15.23
CA PHE A 116 5.64 10.08 13.78
C PHE A 116 4.29 10.11 13.07
N TRP A 117 3.56 11.21 13.27
CA TRP A 117 2.37 11.48 12.48
C TRP A 117 2.78 12.11 11.16
N VAL A 118 2.26 11.54 10.08
CA VAL A 118 2.55 12.00 8.71
C VAL A 118 1.24 12.28 8.01
N ARG A 119 1.09 13.50 7.51
CA ARG A 119 0.03 13.87 6.57
C ARG A 119 0.50 13.52 5.16
N ALA A 120 -0.36 12.91 4.35
CA ALA A 120 -0.09 12.64 2.95
C ALA A 120 -1.21 13.27 2.11
N ASP A 121 -0.83 14.09 1.14
CA ASP A 121 -1.75 14.66 0.16
C ASP A 121 -1.92 13.67 -1.00
N LEU A 122 -3.06 12.97 -1.01
CA LEU A 122 -3.42 12.04 -2.08
C LEU A 122 -4.02 12.75 -3.31
N GLY A 123 -4.07 14.08 -3.27
CA GLY A 123 -4.64 14.93 -4.30
C GLY A 123 -6.17 14.84 -4.36
N LYS A 124 -6.74 15.56 -5.33
CA LYS A 124 -8.16 15.46 -5.65
C LYS A 124 -8.39 14.19 -6.47
N ILE A 125 -9.07 13.22 -5.87
CA ILE A 125 -9.44 11.99 -6.55
C ILE A 125 -10.75 12.23 -7.32
N LYS A 126 -10.73 12.01 -8.63
CA LYS A 126 -11.97 11.84 -9.40
C LYS A 126 -12.53 10.47 -9.09
N TYR A 127 -13.77 10.42 -8.64
CA TYR A 127 -14.48 9.18 -8.35
C TYR A 127 -15.79 9.12 -9.14
N LYS A 128 -16.23 7.89 -9.41
CA LYS A 128 -17.57 7.60 -9.91
C LYS A 128 -18.16 6.56 -8.99
N VAL A 129 -19.42 6.75 -8.61
CA VAL A 129 -20.17 5.78 -7.81
C VAL A 129 -21.16 5.08 -8.72
N LYS A 130 -21.12 3.75 -8.74
CA LYS A 130 -22.13 2.91 -9.38
C LYS A 130 -22.77 2.02 -8.32
N LYS A 131 -24.05 2.29 -8.05
CA LYS A 131 -24.83 1.44 -7.15
C LYS A 131 -25.17 0.12 -7.86
N MET A 132 -24.97 -0.99 -7.17
CA MET A 132 -25.30 -2.31 -7.68
C MET A 132 -25.73 -3.26 -6.56
N LYS A 133 -26.28 -4.40 -6.95
CA LYS A 133 -26.70 -5.46 -6.02
C LYS A 133 -26.02 -6.76 -6.45
N LEU A 134 -25.32 -7.42 -5.54
CA LEU A 134 -24.76 -8.76 -5.76
C LEU A 134 -25.56 -9.80 -4.99
N LYS A 135 -25.98 -10.87 -5.67
CA LYS A 135 -26.58 -12.03 -5.02
C LYS A 135 -25.47 -13.04 -4.69
N LEU A 136 -25.12 -13.16 -3.42
CA LEU A 136 -24.06 -14.05 -2.93
C LEU A 136 -24.65 -14.98 -1.87
N LYS A 137 -24.49 -16.30 -2.05
CA LYS A 137 -25.03 -17.33 -1.14
C LYS A 137 -26.51 -17.10 -0.77
N GLY A 138 -27.34 -16.75 -1.75
CA GLY A 138 -28.77 -16.50 -1.55
C GLY A 138 -29.13 -15.16 -0.90
N LYS A 139 -28.16 -14.37 -0.41
CA LYS A 139 -28.37 -13.02 0.13
C LYS A 139 -28.06 -11.94 -0.91
N ILE A 140 -28.76 -10.81 -0.83
CA ILE A 140 -28.52 -9.64 -1.69
C ILE A 140 -27.69 -8.62 -0.93
N TRP A 141 -26.54 -8.26 -1.50
CA TRP A 141 -25.62 -7.27 -0.97
C TRP A 141 -25.71 -5.99 -1.80
N PRO A 142 -26.19 -4.86 -1.23
CA PRO A 142 -26.06 -3.56 -1.87
C PRO A 142 -24.61 -3.11 -1.82
N ILE A 143 -24.08 -2.69 -2.97
CA ILE A 143 -22.69 -2.26 -3.12
C ILE A 143 -22.66 -0.91 -3.82
N ASP A 144 -21.94 0.03 -3.22
CA ASP A 144 -21.52 1.26 -3.87
C ASP A 144 -20.14 1.01 -4.46
N PHE A 145 -20.10 0.73 -5.77
CA PHE A 145 -18.84 0.52 -6.47
C PHE A 145 -18.19 1.87 -6.78
N VAL A 146 -17.00 2.09 -6.23
CA VAL A 146 -16.24 3.34 -6.34
C VAL A 146 -14.90 3.06 -6.99
N THR A 147 -14.51 3.89 -7.96
CA THR A 147 -13.15 3.86 -8.51
C THR A 147 -12.36 5.06 -8.02
N LEU A 148 -11.30 4.82 -7.24
CA LEU A 148 -10.33 5.84 -6.85
C LEU A 148 -9.17 5.79 -7.86
N GLY A 149 -9.28 6.59 -8.93
CA GLY A 149 -8.38 6.43 -10.08
C GLY A 149 -8.61 5.10 -10.79
N LYS A 150 -7.58 4.24 -10.85
CA LYS A 150 -7.67 2.88 -11.41
C LYS A 150 -7.95 1.80 -10.36
N HIS A 151 -8.00 2.17 -9.08
CA HIS A 151 -8.22 1.22 -7.98
C HIS A 151 -9.73 1.04 -7.73
N PRO A 152 -10.27 -0.17 -7.96
CA PRO A 152 -11.67 -0.47 -7.69
C PRO A 152 -11.90 -0.76 -6.20
N HIS A 153 -12.99 -0.22 -5.67
CA HIS A 153 -13.46 -0.34 -4.29
C HIS A 153 -14.94 -0.72 -4.30
N ALA A 154 -15.31 -1.71 -3.50
CA ALA A 154 -16.68 -2.19 -3.34
C ALA A 154 -17.12 -1.90 -1.91
N ILE A 155 -17.85 -0.80 -1.74
CA ILE A 155 -18.27 -0.32 -0.43
C ILE A 155 -19.60 -0.97 -0.05
N VAL A 156 -19.62 -1.65 1.09
CA VAL A 156 -20.77 -2.35 1.65
C VAL A 156 -21.16 -1.73 2.99
N PHE A 157 -22.22 -0.93 2.98
CA PHE A 157 -22.74 -0.36 4.21
C PHE A 157 -23.47 -1.43 5.04
N VAL A 158 -22.97 -1.68 6.24
CA VAL A 158 -23.54 -2.64 7.20
C VAL A 158 -23.99 -1.93 8.47
N LYS A 159 -25.09 -2.41 9.07
CA LYS A 159 -25.53 -1.94 10.40
C LYS A 159 -24.63 -2.48 11.53
N GLN A 160 -24.11 -3.69 11.33
CA GLN A 160 -23.21 -4.38 12.24
C GLN A 160 -22.16 -5.13 11.40
N PHE A 161 -20.90 -5.08 11.81
CA PHE A 161 -19.82 -5.74 11.09
C PHE A 161 -19.96 -7.27 11.19
N PRO A 162 -20.03 -8.01 10.08
CA PRO A 162 -20.30 -9.44 10.12
C PRO A 162 -19.06 -10.24 10.56
N GLU A 163 -19.25 -11.27 11.38
CA GLU A 163 -18.15 -12.16 11.82
C GLU A 163 -17.50 -12.90 10.64
N ASN A 164 -18.30 -13.29 9.64
CA ASN A 164 -17.83 -13.96 8.44
C ASN A 164 -17.40 -12.98 7.32
N TRP A 165 -16.96 -11.77 7.67
CA TRP A 165 -16.57 -10.74 6.71
C TRP A 165 -15.50 -11.23 5.72
N THR A 166 -14.56 -12.07 6.15
CA THR A 166 -13.47 -12.55 5.27
C THR A 166 -14.03 -13.39 4.12
N GLU A 167 -15.02 -14.23 4.40
CA GLU A 167 -15.67 -15.05 3.39
C GLU A 167 -16.46 -14.17 2.41
N ILE A 168 -17.25 -13.22 2.93
CA ILE A 168 -18.05 -12.29 2.11
C ILE A 168 -17.12 -11.42 1.25
N GLY A 169 -16.05 -10.90 1.84
CA GLY A 169 -15.02 -10.10 1.19
C GLY A 169 -14.38 -10.86 0.02
N ASN A 170 -13.96 -12.10 0.23
CA ASN A 170 -13.38 -12.93 -0.85
C ASN A 170 -14.37 -13.17 -2.00
N LEU A 171 -15.65 -13.44 -1.67
CA LEU A 171 -16.69 -13.60 -2.69
C LEU A 171 -16.93 -12.33 -3.51
N ILE A 172 -16.81 -11.15 -2.91
CA ILE A 172 -16.94 -9.87 -3.61
C ILE A 172 -15.66 -9.55 -4.39
N GLU A 173 -14.47 -9.65 -3.78
CA GLU A 173 -13.15 -9.40 -4.39
C GLU A 173 -13.01 -10.13 -5.72
N THR A 174 -13.36 -11.41 -5.73
CA THR A 174 -13.17 -12.31 -6.89
C THR A 174 -14.39 -12.42 -7.79
N HIS A 175 -15.45 -11.66 -7.51
CA HIS A 175 -16.69 -11.74 -8.29
C HIS A 175 -16.43 -11.38 -9.77
N ARG A 176 -17.08 -12.10 -10.70
CA ARG A 176 -16.92 -11.92 -12.17
C ARG A 176 -17.13 -10.50 -12.70
N LEU A 177 -17.84 -9.66 -11.95
CA LEU A 177 -18.05 -8.24 -12.31
C LEU A 177 -16.80 -7.37 -12.07
N PHE A 178 -15.79 -7.90 -11.39
CA PHE A 178 -14.51 -7.26 -11.14
C PHE A 178 -13.36 -8.09 -11.76
N PRO A 179 -13.14 -8.00 -13.09
CA PRO A 179 -12.13 -8.81 -13.77
C PRO A 179 -10.70 -8.60 -13.25
N LYS A 180 -10.43 -7.42 -12.68
CA LYS A 180 -9.14 -7.06 -12.05
C LYS A 180 -9.18 -7.15 -10.53
N ARG A 181 -10.19 -7.85 -9.99
CA ARG A 181 -10.57 -7.87 -8.57
C ARG A 181 -10.98 -6.49 -8.05
N THR A 182 -11.39 -6.42 -6.80
CA THR A 182 -11.72 -5.17 -6.11
C THR A 182 -11.32 -5.22 -4.64
N ASN A 183 -10.94 -4.07 -4.08
CA ASN A 183 -10.95 -3.94 -2.63
C ASN A 183 -12.41 -3.96 -2.14
N VAL A 184 -12.62 -4.45 -0.92
CA VAL A 184 -13.94 -4.55 -0.30
C VAL A 184 -13.87 -3.85 1.04
N GLU A 185 -14.75 -2.87 1.23
CA GLU A 185 -14.81 -1.99 2.40
C GLU A 185 -16.16 -2.03 3.09
#